data_AF-A0A5P9HKW7-F1
#
_entry.id   AF-A0A5P9HKW7-F1
#
_cell.length_a   1.000
_cell.length_b   1.000
_cell.length_c   1.000
_cell.angle_alpha   90.00
_cell.angle_beta   90.00
_cell.angle_gamma   90.00
#
_symmetry.space_group_name_H-M   'P 1'
#
loop_
_entity.id
_entity.type
_entity.pdbx_description
1 polymer ?
#
loop_
_entity_poly.entity_id
_entity_poly.type
_entity_poly.pdbx_seq_one_letter_code
_entity_poly.pdbx_strand_id
1 'polypeptide(L)'
;MTYEHIKQFKIITSLLVVIGMGLMFLSVSFGTAIGDSWLQDQGGFANTSNYERTVETHINNFVIIGSILFGAGVLTGLATFYLSTRSETIEERDE
;
A
#
# COMPACT_ATOMS: atom_id res chain seq x y z
N MET A 1 22.70 1.64 15.05
CA MET A 1 21.50 0.81 14.83
C MET A 1 21.75 -0.56 15.43
N THR A 2 20.87 -1.06 16.31
CA THR A 2 20.95 -2.46 16.77
C THR A 2 20.34 -3.37 15.70
N TYR A 3 20.98 -4.51 15.42
CA TYR A 3 20.58 -5.48 14.39
C TYR A 3 19.09 -5.88 14.43
N GLU A 4 18.49 -5.93 15.61
CA GLU A 4 17.06 -6.17 15.84
C GLU A 4 16.14 -5.17 15.09
N HIS A 5 16.51 -3.89 15.09
CA HIS A 5 15.72 -2.84 14.43
C HIS A 5 15.75 -3.01 12.90
N ILE A 6 16.90 -3.38 12.34
CA ILE A 6 17.07 -3.58 10.88
C ILE A 6 16.18 -4.76 10.41
N LYS A 7 16.12 -5.84 11.20
CA LYS A 7 15.28 -7.00 10.91
C LYS A 7 13.79 -6.67 10.95
N GLN A 8 13.35 -5.90 11.94
CA GLN A 8 11.95 -5.44 12.04
C GLN A 8 11.57 -4.51 10.88
N PHE A 9 12.43 -3.56 10.52
CA PHE A 9 12.20 -2.68 9.38
C PHE A 9 12.02 -3.45 8.07
N LYS A 10 12.82 -4.50 7.82
CA LYS A 10 12.69 -5.36 6.63
C LYS A 10 11.35 -6.09 6.55
N ILE A 11 10.82 -6.56 7.70
CA ILE A 11 9.52 -7.23 7.75
C ILE A 11 8.40 -6.22 7.47
N ILE A 12 8.47 -5.04 8.09
CA ILE A 12 7.48 -3.97 7.91
C ILE A 12 7.44 -3.50 6.45
N THR A 13 8.59 -3.25 5.83
CA THR A 13 8.64 -2.82 4.41
C THR A 13 8.07 -3.87 3.48
N SER A 14 8.39 -5.15 3.70
CA SER A 14 7.81 -6.26 2.94
C SER A 14 6.29 -6.33 3.08
N LEU A 15 5.76 -6.14 4.29
CA LEU A 15 4.32 -6.09 4.53
C LEU A 15 3.67 -4.90 3.82
N LEU A 16 4.27 -3.71 3.87
CA LEU A 16 3.76 -2.52 3.20
C LEU A 16 3.62 -2.73 1.69
N VAL A 17 4.63 -3.35 1.07
CA VAL A 17 4.61 -3.64 -0.38
C VAL A 17 3.49 -4.63 -0.71
N VAL A 18 3.38 -5.73 0.01
CA VAL A 18 2.35 -6.77 -0.25
C VAL A 18 0.95 -6.21 -0.02
N ILE A 19 0.73 -5.48 1.07
CA ILE A 19 -0.57 -4.88 1.38
C ILE A 19 -0.91 -3.80 0.36
N GLY A 20 0.03 -2.91 0.03
CA GLY A 20 -0.18 -1.86 -0.96
C GLY A 20 -0.55 -2.43 -2.33
N MET A 21 0.16 -3.48 -2.76
CA MET A 21 -0.14 -4.21 -3.98
C MET A 21 -1.54 -4.85 -3.92
N GLY A 22 -1.84 -5.57 -2.83
CA GLY A 22 -3.15 -6.20 -2.63
C GLY A 22 -4.30 -5.20 -2.71
N LEU A 23 -4.17 -4.03 -2.08
CA LEU A 23 -5.18 -2.97 -2.11
C LEU A 23 -5.42 -2.42 -3.53
N MET A 24 -4.36 -2.28 -4.34
CA MET A 24 -4.50 -1.81 -5.72
C MET A 24 -5.24 -2.82 -6.59
N PHE A 25 -4.87 -4.10 -6.53
CA PHE A 25 -5.47 -5.14 -7.38
C PHE A 25 -6.89 -5.54 -6.93
N LEU A 26 -7.17 -5.50 -5.63
CA LEU A 26 -8.49 -5.83 -5.07
C LEU A 26 -9.41 -4.60 -4.95
N SER A 27 -8.96 -3.43 -5.40
CA SER A 27 -9.70 -2.16 -5.30
C SER A 27 -11.09 -2.22 -5.91
N VAL A 28 -11.24 -2.87 -7.08
CA VAL A 28 -12.53 -3.04 -7.76
C VAL A 28 -13.48 -3.86 -6.91
N SER A 29 -13.04 -5.02 -6.40
CA SER A 29 -13.86 -5.88 -5.55
C SER A 29 -14.29 -5.18 -4.27
N PHE A 30 -13.38 -4.46 -3.60
CA PHE A 30 -13.73 -3.69 -2.41
C PHE A 30 -14.65 -2.51 -2.70
N GLY A 31 -14.39 -1.77 -3.79
CA GLY A 31 -15.22 -0.64 -4.19
C GLY A 31 -16.64 -1.06 -4.56
N THR A 32 -16.81 -2.16 -5.29
CA THR A 32 -18.13 -2.73 -5.59
C THR A 32 -18.81 -3.23 -4.32
N ALA A 33 -18.12 -3.97 -3.45
CA ALA A 33 -18.71 -4.46 -2.20
C ALA A 33 -19.21 -3.33 -1.30
N ILE A 34 -18.46 -2.23 -1.19
CA ILE A 34 -18.90 -1.04 -0.45
C ILE A 34 -20.05 -0.34 -1.16
N GLY A 35 -19.99 -0.22 -2.49
CA GLY A 35 -21.10 0.35 -3.27
C GLY A 35 -22.40 -0.43 -3.12
N ASP A 36 -22.33 -1.76 -3.08
CA ASP A 36 -23.48 -2.64 -2.88
C ASP A 36 -24.05 -2.51 -1.47
N SER A 37 -23.19 -2.43 -0.45
CA SER A 37 -23.62 -2.15 0.92
C SER A 37 -24.29 -0.77 1.01
N TRP A 38 -23.70 0.24 0.39
CA TRP A 38 -24.28 1.59 0.34
C TRP A 38 -25.63 1.59 -0.39
N LEU A 39 -25.78 0.83 -1.47
CA LEU A 39 -27.04 0.69 -2.20
C LEU A 39 -28.12 0.03 -1.34
N GLN A 40 -27.77 -1.00 -0.56
CA GLN A 40 -28.69 -1.63 0.39
C GLN A 40 -29.15 -0.64 1.46
N ASP A 41 -28.26 0.21 1.99
CA ASP A 41 -28.61 1.25 2.96
C ASP A 41 -29.56 2.32 2.38
N GLN A 42 -29.53 2.53 1.05
CA GLN A 42 -30.48 3.38 0.34
C GLN A 42 -31.82 2.68 0.02
N GLY A 43 -32.03 1.45 0.50
CA GLY A 43 -33.23 0.66 0.25
C GLY A 43 -33.21 -0.14 -1.06
N GLY A 44 -32.02 -0.34 -1.66
CA GLY A 44 -31.82 -1.15 -2.86
C GLY A 44 -32.10 -0.42 -4.18
N PHE A 45 -32.43 0.86 -4.14
CA PHE A 45 -32.73 1.67 -5.32
C PHE A 45 -31.89 2.94 -5.32
N ALA A 46 -31.05 3.11 -6.34
CA ALA A 46 -30.33 4.35 -6.58
C ALA A 46 -30.29 4.63 -8.09
N ASN A 47 -30.14 5.90 -8.44
CA ASN A 47 -29.79 6.27 -9.80
C ASN A 47 -28.41 5.66 -10.14
N THR A 48 -28.30 5.01 -11.31
CA THR A 48 -27.07 4.40 -11.81
C THR A 48 -25.88 5.35 -11.69
N SER A 49 -26.06 6.63 -12.04
CA SER A 49 -24.99 7.63 -11.95
C SER A 49 -24.45 7.84 -10.53
N ASN A 50 -25.32 7.71 -9.52
CA ASN A 50 -24.93 7.90 -8.13
C ASN A 50 -24.21 6.66 -7.59
N TYR A 51 -24.70 5.47 -7.96
CA TYR A 51 -24.03 4.21 -7.61
C TYR A 51 -22.63 4.12 -8.24
N GLU A 52 -22.51 4.38 -9.53
CA GLU A 52 -21.23 4.37 -10.26
C GLU A 52 -20.24 5.34 -9.62
N ARG A 53 -20.66 6.58 -9.33
CA ARG A 53 -19.80 7.58 -8.69
C ARG A 53 -19.34 7.15 -7.30
N THR A 54 -20.22 6.51 -6.51
CA THR A 54 -19.86 5.98 -5.19
C THR A 54 -18.85 4.85 -5.32
N VAL A 55 -19.08 3.88 -6.20
CA VAL A 55 -18.16 2.75 -6.43
C VAL A 55 -16.80 3.26 -6.92
N GLU A 56 -16.77 4.10 -7.96
CA GLU A 56 -15.53 4.67 -8.51
C GLU A 56 -14.73 5.44 -7.45
N THR A 57 -15.41 6.21 -6.60
CA THR A 57 -14.75 6.94 -5.50
C THR A 57 -14.04 5.98 -4.55
N HIS A 58 -14.70 4.88 -4.17
CA HIS A 58 -14.08 3.89 -3.28
C HIS A 58 -12.94 3.13 -3.96
N ILE A 59 -13.12 2.72 -5.23
CA ILE A 59 -12.04 2.10 -6.03
C ILE A 59 -10.82 3.01 -6.06
N ASN A 60 -11.01 4.28 -6.43
CA ASN A 60 -9.92 5.24 -6.53
C ASN A 60 -9.22 5.47 -5.19
N ASN A 61 -9.97 5.55 -4.09
CA ASN A 61 -9.39 5.67 -2.76
C ASN A 61 -8.50 4.45 -2.41
N PHE A 62 -8.95 3.23 -2.69
CA PHE A 62 -8.13 2.03 -2.46
C PHE A 62 -6.87 2.00 -3.32
N VAL A 63 -6.97 2.40 -4.59
CA VAL A 63 -5.81 2.50 -5.48
C VAL A 63 -4.81 3.53 -4.96
N ILE A 64 -5.26 4.71 -4.54
CA ILE A 64 -4.40 5.78 -4.01
C ILE A 64 -3.71 5.31 -2.73
N ILE A 65 -4.45 4.77 -1.77
CA ILE A 65 -3.89 4.27 -0.50
C ILE A 65 -2.90 3.13 -0.77
N GLY A 66 -3.26 2.18 -1.63
CA GLY A 66 -2.39 1.09 -2.02
C GLY A 66 -1.10 1.57 -2.69
N SER A 67 -1.20 2.57 -3.58
CA SER A 67 -0.05 3.18 -4.24
C SER A 67 0.89 3.88 -3.26
N ILE A 68 0.35 4.60 -2.28
CA ILE A 68 1.15 5.27 -1.23
C ILE A 68 1.88 4.23 -0.39
N LEU A 69 1.19 3.16 0.05
CA LEU A 69 1.79 2.10 0.85
C LEU A 69 2.87 1.34 0.08
N PHE A 70 2.58 1.00 -1.17
CA PHE A 70 3.53 0.35 -2.07
C PHE A 70 4.76 1.23 -2.31
N GLY A 71 4.55 2.50 -2.67
CA GLY A 71 5.62 3.46 -2.91
C GLY A 71 6.49 3.68 -1.68
N ALA A 72 5.88 3.88 -0.51
CA ALA A 72 6.61 4.02 0.75
C ALA A 72 7.41 2.76 1.10
N GLY A 73 6.84 1.56 0.89
CA GLY A 73 7.52 0.29 1.11
C GLY A 73 8.75 0.12 0.21
N VAL A 74 8.60 0.41 -1.09
CA VAL A 74 9.69 0.34 -2.08
C VAL A 74 10.78 1.38 -1.76
N LEU A 75 10.42 2.64 -1.52
CA LEU A 75 11.39 3.70 -1.22
C LEU A 75 12.18 3.39 0.05
N THR A 76 11.53 2.92 1.10
CA THR A 76 12.20 2.54 2.36
C THR A 76 13.12 1.34 2.16
N GLY A 77 12.70 0.36 1.35
CA GLY A 77 13.53 -0.79 0.98
C GLY A 77 14.79 -0.37 0.21
N LEU A 78 14.64 0.50 -0.79
CA LEU A 78 15.75 1.04 -1.57
C LEU A 78 16.71 1.87 -0.70
N ALA A 79 16.19 2.73 0.18
CA ALA A 79 17.01 3.51 1.09
C ALA A 79 17.83 2.62 2.03
N THR A 80 17.21 1.55 2.54
CA THR A 80 17.89 0.57 3.41
C THR A 80 18.99 -0.17 2.65
N PHE A 81 18.73 -0.61 1.42
CA PHE A 81 19.72 -1.25 0.56
C PHE A 81 20.91 -0.33 0.29
N TYR A 82 20.65 0.92 -0.13
CA TYR A 82 21.69 1.90 -0.42
C TYR A 82 22.54 2.24 0.81
N LEU A 83 21.92 2.40 1.97
CA LEU A 83 22.64 2.65 3.23
C LEU A 83 23.50 1.44 3.64
N SER A 84 22.98 0.21 3.48
CA SER A 84 23.72 -1.02 3.78
C SER A 84 24.97 -1.18 2.91
N THR A 85 24.85 -0.95 1.60
CA THR A 85 26.02 -1.02 0.71
C THR A 85 27.03 0.07 1.02
N ARG A 86 26.57 1.29 1.37
CA ARG A 86 27.47 2.38 1.74
C ARG A 86 28.25 2.10 3.03
N SER A 87 27.63 1.49 4.04
CA SER A 87 28.36 1.13 5.27
C SER A 87 29.48 0.13 5.02
N GLU A 88 29.24 -0.86 4.16
CA GLU A 88 30.22 -1.90 3.81
C GLU A 88 31.45 -1.30 3.11
N THR A 89 31.25 -0.31 2.23
CA THR A 89 32.37 0.39 1.55
C THR A 89 33.22 1.30 2.43
N ILE A 90 32.73 1.71 3.60
CA ILE A 90 33.51 2.54 4.54
C ILE A 90 34.38 1.63 5.42
N GLU A 91 33.89 0.46 5.80
CA GLU A 91 34.61 -0.49 6.65
C GLU A 91 35.82 -1.10 5.92
N GLU A 92 35.72 -1.43 4.63
CA GLU A 92 36.88 -1.87 3.82
C GLU A 92 37.94 -0.78 3.58
N ARG A 93 37.64 0.49 3.87
CA ARG A 93 38.58 1.61 3.67
C ARG A 93 39.43 1.93 4.89
N ASP A 94 39.04 1.40 6.05
CA ASP A 94 39.69 1.63 7.34
C ASP A 94 40.55 0.41 7.78
N GLU A 95 40.59 -0.67 6.99
CA GLU A 95 41.53 -1.81 7.10
C GLU A 95 42.77 -1.66 6.18
#